data_AF-A0A518ILH1-F1
#
_entry.id   AF-A0A518ILH1-F1
#
_cell.length_a   1.000
_cell.length_b   1.000
_cell.length_c   1.000
_cell.angle_alpha   90.00
_cell.angle_beta   90.00
_cell.angle_gamma   90.00
#
_symmetry.space_group_name_H-M   'P 1'
#
loop_
_entity.id
_entity.type
_entity.pdbx_description
1 polymer ?
#
loop_
_entity_poly.entity_id
_entity_poly.type
_entity_poly.pdbx_seq_one_letter_code
_entity_poly.pdbx_strand_id
1 'polypeptide(L)'
;MAFARLLLIFFTGMMAAATWHLYLSAQNLHLARPHIAWAFGLGFSAGLMITAFSALFKHALGGISAGVFVCYLLALCYITFWAGIPVEWIY
;
A
#
# COMPACT_ATOMS: atom_id res chain seq x y z
N MET A 1 10.27 -18.07 -16.76
CA MET A 1 10.82 -17.03 -15.86
C MET A 1 10.47 -15.60 -16.28
N ALA A 2 10.54 -15.23 -17.57
CA ALA A 2 10.20 -13.88 -18.03
C ALA A 2 8.74 -13.46 -17.74
N PHE A 3 7.78 -14.35 -18.01
CA PHE A 3 6.35 -14.09 -17.77
C PHE A 3 6.02 -13.80 -16.30
N ALA A 4 6.55 -14.59 -15.37
CA ALA A 4 6.33 -14.38 -13.93
C ALA A 4 6.88 -13.02 -13.43
N ARG A 5 8.02 -12.57 -13.98
CA ARG A 5 8.56 -11.23 -13.68
C ARG A 5 7.66 -10.12 -14.21
N LEU A 6 7.18 -10.24 -15.46
CA LEU A 6 6.24 -9.29 -16.04
C LEU A 6 4.94 -9.19 -15.21
N LEU A 7 4.43 -10.34 -14.77
CA LEU A 7 3.23 -10.42 -13.94
C LEU A 7 3.44 -9.76 -12.57
N LEU A 8 4.60 -9.94 -11.95
CA LEU A 8 4.98 -9.25 -10.72
C LEU A 8 5.07 -7.73 -10.90
N ILE A 9 5.67 -7.25 -11.99
CA ILE A 9 5.76 -5.82 -12.29
C ILE A 9 4.37 -5.23 -12.50
N PHE A 10 3.54 -5.90 -13.29
CA PHE A 10 2.15 -5.50 -13.53
C PHE A 10 1.35 -5.46 -12.22
N PHE A 11 1.44 -6.49 -11.39
CA PHE A 11 0.80 -6.56 -10.08
C PHE A 11 1.26 -5.42 -9.16
N THR A 12 2.57 -5.16 -9.12
CA THR A 12 3.14 -4.07 -8.32
C THR A 12 2.59 -2.72 -8.78
N GLY A 13 2.49 -2.48 -10.09
CA GLY A 13 1.90 -1.28 -10.67
C GLY A 13 0.42 -1.12 -10.32
N MET A 14 -0.36 -2.20 -10.42
CA MET A 14 -1.77 -2.23 -10.01
C MET A 14 -1.94 -1.92 -8.53
N MET A 15 -1.09 -2.47 -7.66
CA MET A 15 -1.14 -2.18 -6.22
C MET A 15 -0.73 -0.75 -5.90
N ALA A 16 0.25 -0.18 -6.61
CA ALA A 16 0.62 1.23 -6.47
C ALA A 16 -0.54 2.15 -6.89
N ALA A 17 -1.22 1.83 -8.00
CA ALA A 17 -2.41 2.55 -8.44
C ALA A 17 -3.56 2.43 -7.43
N ALA A 18 -3.80 1.25 -6.86
CA ALA A 18 -4.81 1.04 -5.81
C ALA A 18 -4.49 1.83 -4.53
N THR A 19 -3.20 1.90 -4.14
CA THR A 19 -2.75 2.70 -2.99
C THR A 19 -2.97 4.18 -3.22
N TRP A 20 -2.71 4.66 -4.44
CA TRP A 20 -2.99 6.05 -4.82
C TRP A 20 -4.49 6.35 -4.84
N HIS A 21 -5.31 5.43 -5.37
CA HIS A 21 -6.75 5.56 -5.34
C HIS A 21 -7.28 5.64 -3.90
N LEU A 22 -6.79 4.78 -3.00
CA LEU A 22 -7.11 4.82 -1.58
C LEU A 22 -6.79 6.18 -0.95
N TYR A 23 -5.65 6.78 -1.32
CA TYR A 23 -5.26 8.11 -0.85
C TYR A 23 -6.22 9.19 -1.33
N LEU A 24 -6.59 9.18 -2.61
CA LEU A 24 -7.58 10.10 -3.18
C LEU A 24 -8.97 9.91 -2.57
N SER A 25 -9.44 8.67 -2.39
CA SER A 25 -10.71 8.38 -1.72
C SER A 25 -10.71 8.94 -0.29
N ALA A 26 -9.63 8.74 0.46
CA ALA A 26 -9.49 9.31 1.81
C ALA A 26 -9.50 10.85 1.80
N GLN A 27 -8.93 11.49 0.80
CA GLN A 27 -9.02 12.95 0.65
C GLN A 27 -10.44 13.41 0.30
N ASN A 28 -11.13 12.71 -0.60
CA ASN A 28 -12.49 13.02 -1.03
C ASN A 28 -13.52 12.83 0.10
N LEU A 29 -13.28 11.87 1.00
CA LEU A 29 -14.05 11.64 2.22
C LEU A 29 -13.76 12.68 3.32
N HIS A 30 -12.94 13.70 3.02
CA HIS A 30 -12.55 14.75 3.96
C HIS A 30 -11.95 14.21 5.27
N LEU A 31 -11.22 13.08 5.23
CA LEU A 31 -10.49 12.61 6.42
C LEU A 31 -9.54 13.70 6.88
N ALA A 32 -9.49 13.93 8.19
CA ALA A 32 -8.54 14.86 8.74
C ALA A 32 -7.12 14.42 8.33
N ARG A 33 -6.33 15.38 7.82
CA ARG A 33 -4.93 15.19 7.43
C ARG A 33 -4.09 14.31 8.38
N PRO A 34 -4.21 14.40 9.73
CA PRO A 34 -3.48 13.49 10.61
C PRO A 34 -3.81 12.01 10.38
N HIS A 35 -5.08 11.64 10.13
CA HIS A 35 -5.44 10.24 9.90
C HIS A 35 -4.84 9.70 8.60
N ILE A 36 -4.84 10.50 7.54
CA ILE A 36 -4.20 10.15 6.28
C ILE A 36 -2.69 10.01 6.48
N ALA A 37 -2.05 10.96 7.15
CA ALA A 37 -0.62 10.92 7.43
C ALA A 37 -0.22 9.69 8.26
N TRP A 38 -1.02 9.32 9.27
CA TRP A 38 -0.77 8.11 10.08
C TRP A 38 -0.99 6.83 9.28
N ALA A 39 -2.10 6.71 8.55
CA ALA A 39 -2.42 5.51 7.76
C ALA A 39 -1.32 5.21 6.72
N PHE A 40 -0.97 6.21 5.92
CA PHE A 40 0.03 6.06 4.87
C PHE A 40 1.46 6.11 5.40
N GLY A 41 1.73 6.82 6.50
CA GLY A 41 3.04 6.84 7.13
C GLY A 41 3.41 5.49 7.75
N LEU A 42 2.46 4.85 8.46
CA LEU A 42 2.64 3.49 8.99
C LEU A 42 2.74 2.47 7.86
N GLY A 43 1.88 2.56 6.84
CA GLY A 43 1.94 1.69 5.66
C GLY A 43 3.28 1.81 4.93
N PHE A 44 3.74 3.04 4.67
CA PHE A 44 4.98 3.30 3.94
C PHE A 44 6.22 2.84 4.72
N SER A 45 6.28 3.13 6.02
CA SER A 45 7.40 2.70 6.87
C SER A 45 7.52 1.17 6.95
N ALA A 46 6.39 0.47 7.14
CA ALA A 46 6.37 -0.99 7.12
C ALA A 46 6.74 -1.56 5.74
N GLY A 47 6.17 -1.02 4.67
CA GLY A 47 6.46 -1.44 3.29
C GLY A 47 7.93 -1.22 2.90
N LEU A 48 8.52 -0.11 3.35
CA LEU A 48 9.92 0.22 3.10
C LEU A 48 10.86 -0.72 3.86
N MET A 49 10.56 -1.05 5.13
CA MET A 49 11.31 -2.09 5.85
C MET A 49 11.30 -3.42 5.10
N ILE A 50 10.13 -3.90 4.66
CA ILE A 50 10.01 -5.18 3.94
C ILE A 50 10.81 -5.15 2.64
N THR A 51 10.73 -4.04 1.91
CA THR A 51 11.48 -3.86 0.66
C THR A 51 12.99 -3.86 0.91
N ALA A 52 13.44 -3.15 1.96
CA ALA A 52 14.85 -3.09 2.34
C ALA A 52 15.40 -4.45 2.78
N PHE A 53 14.67 -5.18 3.62
CA PHE A 53 15.02 -6.55 4.01
C PHE A 53 15.14 -7.47 2.79
N SER A 54 14.17 -7.41 1.88
CA SER A 54 14.17 -8.25 0.68
C SER A 54 15.30 -7.90 -0.30
N ALA A 55 15.69 -6.63 -0.36
CA ALA A 55 16.83 -6.18 -1.16
C ALA A 55 18.16 -6.77 -0.63
N LEU A 56 18.32 -6.86 0.70
CA LEU A 56 19.49 -7.50 1.33
C LEU A 56 19.62 -8.98 0.94
N PHE A 57 18.50 -9.69 0.74
CA PHE A 57 18.48 -11.08 0.29
C PHE A 57 18.47 -11.26 -1.24
N LYS A 58 18.79 -10.22 -2.02
CA LYS A 58 18.82 -10.24 -3.51
C LYS A 58 17.44 -10.54 -4.16
N HIS A 59 16.34 -10.40 -3.42
CA HIS A 59 14.96 -10.59 -3.91
C HIS A 59 14.23 -9.25 -4.11
N ALA A 60 14.90 -8.27 -4.74
CA ALA A 60 14.41 -6.89 -4.84
C ALA A 60 13.00 -6.76 -5.44
N LEU A 61 12.72 -7.41 -6.57
CA LEU A 61 11.40 -7.34 -7.23
C LEU A 61 10.26 -7.90 -6.37
N GLY A 62 10.48 -9.05 -5.73
CA GLY A 62 9.50 -9.64 -4.81
C GLY A 62 9.30 -8.75 -3.57
N GLY A 63 10.39 -8.19 -3.05
CA GLY A 63 10.38 -7.26 -1.93
C GLY A 63 9.55 -6.01 -2.17
N ILE A 64 9.72 -5.37 -3.33
CA ILE A 64 8.93 -4.18 -3.70
C ILE A 64 7.45 -4.55 -3.77
N SER A 65 7.11 -5.67 -4.42
CA SER A 65 5.71 -6.10 -4.53
C SER A 65 5.07 -6.36 -3.16
N ALA A 66 5.79 -7.03 -2.26
CA ALA A 66 5.34 -7.29 -0.90
C ALA A 66 5.24 -6.01 -0.06
N GLY A 67 6.20 -5.08 -0.22
CA GLY A 67 6.21 -3.81 0.49
C GLY A 67 5.03 -2.92 0.11
N VAL A 68 4.74 -2.78 -1.19
CA VAL A 68 3.57 -2.04 -1.68
C VAL A 68 2.27 -2.70 -1.21
N PHE A 69 2.21 -4.03 -1.25
CA PHE A 69 1.04 -4.77 -0.77
C PHE A 69 0.76 -4.55 0.72
N VAL A 70 1.79 -4.61 1.56
CA VAL A 70 1.67 -4.35 2.99
C VAL A 70 1.33 -2.90 3.28
N CYS A 71 1.91 -1.95 2.54
CA CYS A 71 1.57 -0.53 2.65
C CYS A 71 0.08 -0.30 2.39
N TYR A 72 -0.46 -0.85 1.30
CA TYR A 72 -1.87 -0.77 0.95
C TYR A 72 -2.77 -1.37 2.03
N LEU A 73 -2.47 -2.60 2.47
CA LEU A 73 -3.30 -3.29 3.48
C LEU A 73 -3.31 -2.54 4.81
N LEU A 74 -2.16 -2.06 5.28
CA LEU A 74 -2.08 -1.30 6.53
C LEU A 74 -2.84 0.02 6.44
N ALA A 75 -2.70 0.74 5.32
CA ALA A 75 -3.44 1.97 5.11
C ALA A 75 -4.96 1.71 5.08
N LEU A 76 -5.41 0.67 4.37
CA LEU A 76 -6.82 0.28 4.29
C LEU A 76 -7.36 -0.15 5.66
N CYS A 77 -6.64 -1.01 6.38
CA CYS A 77 -7.02 -1.44 7.73
C CYS A 77 -7.10 -0.27 8.70
N TYR A 78 -6.16 0.68 8.65
CA TYR A 78 -6.22 1.87 9.49
C TYR A 78 -7.45 2.72 9.16
N ILE A 79 -7.72 2.99 7.88
CA ILE A 79 -8.88 3.78 7.47
C ILE A 79 -10.19 3.09 7.88
N THR A 80 -10.27 1.78 7.73
CA THR A 80 -11.51 1.03 7.98
C THR A 80 -11.78 0.77 9.46
N PHE A 81 -10.80 0.25 10.19
CA PHE A 81 -10.98 -0.12 11.60
C PHE A 81 -10.73 1.04 12.56
N TRP A 82 -9.78 1.93 12.26
CA TRP A 82 -9.42 3.01 13.18
C TRP A 82 -10.18 4.30 12.91
N ALA A 83 -10.29 4.71 11.64
CA ALA A 83 -11.10 5.87 11.27
C ALA A 83 -12.60 5.54 11.12
N GLY A 84 -12.97 4.27 11.16
CA GLY A 84 -14.37 3.82 11.15
C GLY A 84 -15.07 3.97 9.81
N ILE A 85 -14.32 4.00 8.70
CA ILE A 85 -14.87 4.25 7.37
C ILE A 85 -15.16 2.92 6.67
N PRO A 86 -16.41 2.65 6.27
CA PRO A 86 -16.73 1.40 5.60
C PRO A 86 -16.01 1.34 4.24
N VAL A 87 -15.58 0.13 3.87
CA VAL A 87 -14.88 -0.13 2.60
C VAL A 87 -15.72 0.29 1.39
N GLU A 88 -17.04 0.18 1.51
CA GLU A 88 -18.04 0.58 0.50
C GLU A 88 -18.05 2.08 0.17
N TRP A 89 -17.41 2.92 1.01
CA TRP A 89 -17.29 4.36 0.72
C TRP A 89 -15.96 4.71 0.07
N ILE A 90 -15.03 3.75 0.05
CA ILE A 90 -13.70 3.88 -0.55
C ILE A 90 -13.71 3.42 -2.02
N TYR A 91 -14.56 2.43 -2.34
CA TYR A 91 -14.77 1.80 -3.64
C TYR A 91 -16.23 1.94 -4.08
#